data_AF-A0A966RSR5-F1
#
_entry.id   AF-A0A966RSR5-F1
#
_cell.length_a   1.000
_cell.length_b   1.000
_cell.length_c   1.000
_cell.angle_alpha   90.00
_cell.angle_beta   90.00
_cell.angle_gamma   90.00
#
_symmetry.space_group_name_H-M   'P 1'
#
loop_
_entity.id
_entity.type
_entity.pdbx_description
1 polymer ?
#
loop_
_entity_poly.entity_id
_entity_poly.type
_entity_poly.pdbx_seq_one_letter_code
_entity_poly.pdbx_strand_id
1 'polypeptide(L)' 'MIDEVPSIRLEAIHRPDPTLVAALHGTPTGFIVDALGGSGALDYRIKPAIAEQWGFCGVAVTCDCGPADNLA' A
#
# COMPACT_ATOMS: atom_id res chain seq x y z
N MET A 1 -13.07 27.35 -13.82
CA MET A 1 -13.08 27.60 -12.37
C MET A 1 -12.68 26.27 -11.75
N ILE A 2 -11.52 26.19 -11.11
CA ILE A 2 -11.17 24.97 -10.36
C ILE A 2 -11.76 25.20 -8.99
N ASP A 3 -12.87 24.52 -8.71
CA ASP A 3 -13.50 24.53 -7.40
C ASP A 3 -12.52 23.97 -6.36
N GLU A 4 -12.68 24.38 -5.10
CA GLU A 4 -11.83 23.93 -4.01
C GLU A 4 -11.94 22.40 -3.83
N VAL A 5 -10.80 21.69 -3.92
CA VAL A 5 -10.78 20.23 -3.87
C VAL A 5 -11.17 19.78 -2.46
N PRO A 6 -12.10 18.81 -2.32
CA PRO A 6 -12.47 18.28 -1.01
C PRO A 6 -11.26 17.67 -0.30
N SER A 7 -11.19 17.87 1.02
CA SER A 7 -10.14 17.26 1.84
C SER A 7 -10.31 15.75 1.91
N ILE A 8 -9.20 15.01 1.79
CA ILE A 8 -9.15 13.56 1.95
C ILE A 8 -9.70 13.18 3.33
N ARG A 9 -10.60 12.20 3.35
CA ARG A 9 -11.18 11.64 4.59
C ARG A 9 -10.57 10.28 4.85
N LEU A 10 -10.26 10.01 6.11
CA LEU A 10 -9.70 8.73 6.55
C LEU A 10 -10.54 8.18 7.69
N GLU A 11 -10.96 6.93 7.54
CA GLU A 11 -11.51 6.17 8.65
C GLU A 11 -10.42 5.80 9.66
N ALA A 12 -10.82 5.62 10.92
CA ALA A 12 -9.89 5.19 11.95
C ALA A 12 -9.38 3.77 11.66
N ILE A 13 -8.07 3.62 11.51
CA ILE A 13 -7.41 2.32 11.30
C ILE A 13 -6.51 1.96 12.49
N HIS A 14 -6.51 0.69 12.86
CA HIS A 14 -5.53 0.18 13.81
C HIS A 14 -4.14 0.17 13.15
N ARG A 15 -3.19 0.86 13.77
CA ARG A 15 -1.79 0.83 13.35
C ARG A 15 -1.03 -0.13 14.28
N PRO A 16 -0.34 -1.15 13.74
CA PRO A 16 0.52 -2.01 14.54
C PRO A 16 1.69 -1.20 15.12
N ASP A 17 2.39 -1.80 16.10
CA ASP A 17 3.62 -1.23 16.62
C ASP A 17 4.60 -0.91 15.46
N PRO A 18 5.08 0.34 15.34
CA PRO A 18 5.99 0.74 14.26
C PRO A 18 7.25 -0.12 14.15
N THR A 19 7.72 -0.70 15.25
CA THR A 19 8.89 -1.58 15.27
C THR A 19 8.66 -2.87 14.49
N LEU A 20 7.45 -3.42 14.50
CA LEU A 20 7.08 -4.60 13.72
C LEU A 20 7.09 -4.30 12.22
N VAL A 21 6.59 -3.13 11.82
CA VAL A 21 6.61 -2.69 10.42
C VAL A 21 8.05 -2.44 9.97
N ALA A 22 8.86 -1.77 10.79
CA ALA A 22 10.26 -1.51 10.50
C ALA A 22 11.09 -2.79 10.33
N ALA A 23 10.78 -3.85 11.08
CA ALA A 23 11.45 -5.14 10.99
C ALA A 23 11.28 -5.82 9.61
N LEU A 24 10.23 -5.47 8.86
CA LEU A 24 9.98 -6.02 7.51
C LEU A 24 10.64 -5.20 6.40
N HIS A 25 11.19 -4.02 6.71
CA HIS A 25 11.76 -3.12 5.71
C HIS A 25 12.92 -3.76 4.94
N GLY A 26 12.89 -3.67 3.61
CA GLY A 26 13.92 -4.23 2.74
C GLY A 26 13.88 -5.75 2.56
N THR A 27 12.94 -6.44 3.21
CA THR A 27 12.76 -7.88 3.00
C THR A 27 12.11 -8.15 1.65
N PRO A 28 12.65 -9.05 0.80
CA PRO A 28 11.98 -9.44 -0.44
C PRO A 28 10.58 -9.98 -0.18
N THR A 29 9.60 -9.50 -0.94
CA THR A 29 8.18 -9.87 -0.76
C THR A 29 7.92 -11.36 -0.92
N GLY A 30 8.74 -12.07 -1.71
CA GLY A 30 8.68 -13.53 -1.83
C GLY A 30 8.88 -14.25 -0.49
N PHE A 31 9.86 -13.84 0.32
CA PHE A 31 10.08 -14.44 1.65
C PHE A 31 8.93 -14.16 2.61
N ILE A 32 8.29 -13.00 2.49
CA ILE A 32 7.09 -12.67 3.25
C ILE A 32 5.93 -13.57 2.83
N VAL A 33 5.71 -13.75 1.53
CA VAL A 33 4.66 -14.64 0.99
C VAL A 33 4.89 -16.09 1.42
N ASP A 34 6.13 -16.57 1.40
CA ASP A 34 6.49 -17.91 1.89
C ASP A 34 6.17 -18.06 3.38
N ALA A 35 6.51 -17.07 4.21
CA ALA A 35 6.17 -17.06 5.64
C ALA A 35 4.65 -17.02 5.89
N LEU A 36 3.87 -16.46 4.96
CA LEU A 36 2.40 -16.45 4.96
C LEU A 36 1.79 -17.71 4.33
N GLY A 37 2.58 -18.77 4.13
CA GLY A 37 2.09 -20.04 3.59
C GLY A 37 1.79 -20.00 2.09
N GLY A 38 2.51 -19.16 1.34
CA GLY A 38 2.33 -19.00 -0.11
C GLY A 38 1.16 -18.09 -0.50
N SER A 39 0.71 -17.23 0.41
CA SER A 39 -0.44 -16.33 0.20
C SER A 39 -0.08 -14.85 0.47
N GLY A 40 -0.93 -13.92 0.01
CA GLY A 40 -0.78 -12.49 0.30
C GLY A 40 -0.06 -11.65 -0.78
N ALA A 41 0.29 -12.25 -1.92
CA ALA A 41 0.82 -11.50 -3.06
C ALA A 41 -0.27 -10.69 -3.78
N LEU A 42 0.13 -9.55 -4.38
CA LEU A 42 -0.71 -8.80 -5.31
C LEU A 42 -0.79 -9.48 -6.68
N ASP A 43 -1.78 -9.09 -7.49
CA ASP A 43 -1.93 -9.56 -8.88
C ASP A 43 -0.66 -9.26 -9.69
N TYR A 44 -0.20 -10.24 -10.49
CA TYR A 44 1.07 -10.17 -11.21
C TYR A 44 1.15 -9.00 -12.20
N ARG A 45 0.01 -8.41 -12.61
CA ARG A 45 -0.04 -7.27 -13.52
C ARG A 45 0.30 -5.94 -12.83
N ILE A 46 0.29 -5.88 -11.50
CA ILE A 46 0.75 -4.72 -10.74
C ILE A 46 2.28 -4.69 -10.78
N LYS A 47 2.85 -3.62 -11.32
CA LYS A 47 4.29 -3.44 -11.53
C LYS A 47 4.76 -2.10 -10.97
N PRO A 48 6.00 -2.00 -10.48
CA PRO A 48 6.57 -0.72 -10.13
C PRO A 48 6.69 0.15 -11.39
N ALA A 49 6.24 1.40 -11.29
CA ALA A 49 6.38 2.37 -12.37
C ALA A 49 7.85 2.81 -12.56
N ILE A 50 8.63 2.78 -11.47
CA ILE A 50 10.06 3.10 -11.43
C ILE A 50 10.79 1.88 -10.88
N ALA A 51 11.67 1.27 -11.66
CA ALA A 51 12.30 -0.01 -11.33
C ALA A 51 13.13 0.06 -10.04
N GLU A 52 13.77 1.20 -9.78
CA GLU A 52 14.57 1.44 -8.57
C GLU A 52 13.70 1.57 -7.32
N GLN A 53 12.39 1.86 -7.48
CA GLN A 53 11.40 1.98 -6.41
C GLN A 53 10.51 0.73 -6.37
N TRP A 54 11.12 -0.44 -6.50
CA TRP A 54 10.42 -1.72 -6.58
C TRP A 54 9.72 -2.14 -5.28
N GLY A 55 10.08 -1.54 -4.13
CA GLY A 55 9.58 -1.96 -2.83
C GLY A 55 9.46 -0.83 -1.83
N PHE A 56 8.44 -0.94 -0.98
CA PHE A 56 8.24 -0.13 0.21
C PHE A 56 7.57 -0.99 1.28
N CYS A 57 7.65 -0.57 2.54
CA CYS A 57 6.98 -1.22 3.66
C CYS A 57 6.29 -0.16 4.52
N GLY A 58 5.03 -0.38 4.86
CA GLY A 58 4.22 0.58 5.60
C GLY A 58 2.83 0.04 5.95
N VAL A 59 2.08 0.82 6.73
CA VAL A 59 0.69 0.51 7.05
C VAL A 59 -0.20 0.98 5.90
N ALA A 60 -1.02 0.07 5.35
CA ALA A 60 -1.92 0.38 4.26
C ALA A 60 -3.01 1.39 4.67
N VAL A 61 -3.22 2.38 3.81
CA VAL A 61 -4.41 3.26 3.80
C VAL A 61 -5.09 3.02 2.46
N THR A 62 -6.34 2.55 2.48
CA THR A 62 -7.04 2.09 1.27
C THR A 62 -7.96 3.18 0.70
N CYS A 63 -7.93 3.39 -0.61
CA CYS A 63 -8.99 4.09 -1.36
C CYS A 63 -9.76 3.07 -2.20
N ASP A 64 -11.07 3.25 -2.31
CA ASP A 64 -11.87 2.70 -3.40
C ASP A 64 -12.35 3.85 -4.29
N CYS A 65 -11.62 4.05 -5.39
CA CYS A 65 -11.74 5.23 -6.24
C CYS A 65 -12.50 4.82 -7.54
N GLY A 66 -13.56 5.55 -7.89
CA GLY A 66 -14.34 5.30 -9.11
C GLY A 66 -13.67 5.77 -10.41
N PRO A 67 -14.22 5.44 -11.59
CA PRO A 67 -13.71 5.97 -12.86
C PRO A 67 -13.72 7.50 -12.87
N ALA A 68 -12.59 8.10 -13.25
CA ALA A 68 -12.35 9.55 -13.24
C ALA A 68 -12.38 10.21 -11.85
N ASP A 69 -12.25 9.42 -10.77
CA ASP A 69 -12.03 9.89 -9.41
C ASP A 69 -10.60 9.53 -8.98
N ASN A 70 -9.81 10.55 -8.63
CA ASN A 70 -8.42 10.38 -8.25
C ASN A 70 -8.18 10.28 -6.74
N LEU A 71 -9.19 10.49 -5.89
CA LEU A 71 -8.97 10.60 -4.44
C LEU A 71 -10.12 10.13 -3.50
N ALA A 72 -11.33 9.85 -3.99
CA ALA A 72 -12.54 9.49 -3.21
C ALA A 72 -12.97 10.49 -2.09
#